data_AF-A0A9D6VKE1-F1
#
_entry.id   AF-A0A9D6VKE1-F1
#
_cell.length_a   1.000
_cell.length_b   1.000
_cell.length_c   1.000
_cell.angle_alpha   90.00
_cell.angle_beta   90.00
_cell.angle_gamma   90.00
#
_symmetry.space_group_name_H-M   'P 1'
#
loop_
_entity.id
_entity.type
_entity.pdbx_description
1 polymer ?
#
loop_
_entity_poly.entity_id
_entity_poly.type
_entity_poly.pdbx_seq_one_letter_code
_entity_poly.pdbx_strand_id
1 'polypeptide(L)'
;MKIGIVGSRRRNSPEDKHLIREKLFYFLQVYKESKLVLVSGGCPDGADKFAEELALELNLKIIIHYPDKSKIDKSDRWSSTKANYARNKLIADDSDILIAVVAPDRKGGTENTIKYYEKFGKKRLVLI
;
A
#
# COMPACT_ATOMS: atom_id res chain seq x y z
N MET A 1 7.06 -6.02 12.42
CA MET A 1 5.92 -5.13 12.21
C MET A 1 5.90 -4.77 10.73
N LYS A 2 4.83 -5.10 10.03
CA LYS A 2 4.67 -4.82 8.61
C LYS A 2 3.72 -3.64 8.41
N ILE A 3 4.18 -2.60 7.72
CA ILE A 3 3.34 -1.43 7.41
C ILE A 3 3.03 -1.44 5.92
N GLY A 4 1.77 -1.69 5.60
CA GLY A 4 1.23 -1.54 4.26
C GLY A 4 1.10 -0.08 3.90
N ILE A 5 1.61 0.31 2.75
CA ILE A 5 1.40 1.64 2.16
C ILE A 5 0.73 1.42 0.82
N VAL A 6 -0.48 1.95 0.66
CA VAL A 6 -1.26 1.89 -0.58
C VAL A 6 -1.94 3.22 -0.83
N GLY A 7 -2.26 3.52 -2.08
CA GLY A 7 -2.89 4.79 -2.37
C GLY A 7 -3.34 4.96 -3.80
N SER A 8 -4.16 5.99 -3.99
CA SER A 8 -4.60 6.37 -5.33
C SER A 8 -3.42 6.89 -6.15
N ARG A 9 -3.34 6.49 -7.42
CA ARG A 9 -2.36 7.05 -8.38
C ARG A 9 -2.54 8.55 -8.60
N ARG A 10 -3.73 9.09 -8.28
CA ARG A 10 -4.01 10.54 -8.35
C ARG A 10 -3.37 11.30 -7.19
N ARG A 11 -3.07 10.61 -6.08
CA ARG A 11 -2.38 11.15 -4.90
C ARG A 11 -0.88 10.88 -5.07
N ASN A 12 -0.25 11.67 -5.95
CA ASN A 12 1.13 11.49 -6.41
C ASN A 12 1.96 12.78 -6.29
N SER A 13 1.62 13.66 -5.34
CA SER A 13 2.38 14.90 -5.11
C SER A 13 3.43 14.76 -4.00
N PRO A 14 4.44 15.65 -3.91
CA PRO A 14 5.38 15.67 -2.80
C PRO A 14 4.72 15.80 -1.42
N GLU A 15 3.59 16.51 -1.34
CA GLU A 15 2.79 16.64 -0.12
C GLU A 15 2.22 15.29 0.32
N ASP A 16 1.76 14.47 -0.62
CA ASP A 16 1.30 13.11 -0.32
C ASP A 16 2.43 12.24 0.24
N LYS A 17 3.62 12.32 -0.35
CA LYS A 17 4.82 11.65 0.16
C LYS A 17 5.17 12.14 1.58
N HIS A 18 5.07 13.44 1.82
CA HIS A 18 5.32 14.03 3.13
C HIS A 18 4.37 13.47 4.20
N LEU A 19 3.07 13.40 3.90
CA LEU A 19 2.07 12.85 4.82
C LEU A 19 2.35 11.37 5.16
N ILE A 20 2.71 10.57 4.17
CA ILE A 20 3.12 9.17 4.41
C ILE A 20 4.35 9.13 5.31
N ARG A 21 5.36 9.97 5.03
CA ARG A 21 6.60 10.04 5.81
C ARG A 21 6.34 10.40 7.27
N GLU A 22 5.49 11.38 7.53
CA GLU A 22 5.14 11.78 8.90
C GLU A 22 4.50 10.62 9.69
N LYS A 23 3.56 9.90 9.07
CA LYS A 23 2.95 8.72 9.71
C LYS A 23 3.96 7.59 9.92
N LEU A 24 4.85 7.38 8.96
CA LEU A 24 5.90 6.37 9.08
C LEU A 24 6.88 6.70 10.22
N PHE A 25 7.31 7.96 10.35
CA PHE A 25 8.20 8.38 11.44
C PHE A 25 7.56 8.21 12.82
N TYR A 26 6.27 8.52 12.96
CA TYR A 26 5.54 8.22 14.18
C TYR A 26 5.66 6.73 14.55
N PHE A 27 5.46 5.83 13.59
CA PHE A 27 5.60 4.39 13.85
C PHE A 27 7.03 3.95 14.13
N LEU A 28 8.03 4.53 13.46
CA LEU A 28 9.45 4.24 13.73
C LEU A 28 9.87 4.66 15.15
N GLN A 29 9.35 5.79 15.64
CA GLN A 29 9.59 6.25 17.01
C GLN A 29 8.92 5.35 18.05
N VAL A 30 7.67 4.93 17.80
CA VAL A 30 6.92 4.06 18.71
C VAL A 30 7.46 2.62 18.70
N TYR A 31 7.83 2.13 17.52
CA TYR A 31 8.29 0.77 17.30
C TYR A 31 9.73 0.82 16.77
N LYS A 32 10.71 0.60 17.65
CA LYS A 32 12.16 0.59 17.32
C LYS A 32 12.44 0.10 15.89
N GLU A 33 13.16 0.92 15.12
CA GLU A 33 13.32 0.86 13.65
C GLU A 33 13.68 -0.53 13.10
N SER A 34 14.51 -1.31 13.83
CA SER A 34 15.10 -2.56 13.35
C SER A 34 14.12 -3.72 13.09
N LYS A 35 12.82 -3.52 13.31
CA LYS A 35 11.76 -4.55 13.12
C LYS A 35 10.66 -4.12 12.15
N LEU A 36 10.80 -2.99 11.48
CA LEU A 36 9.79 -2.48 10.55
C LEU A 36 10.10 -2.94 9.11
N VAL A 37 9.07 -3.44 8.43
CA VAL A 37 9.12 -3.82 7.02
C VAL A 37 7.96 -3.13 6.31
N LEU A 38 8.22 -2.47 5.20
CA LEU A 38 7.17 -1.88 4.36
C LEU A 38 6.55 -2.94 3.46
N VAL A 39 5.26 -2.80 3.15
CA VAL A 39 4.53 -3.65 2.21
C VAL A 39 3.82 -2.76 1.21
N SER A 40 3.98 -3.01 -0.09
CA SER A 40 3.41 -2.16 -1.14
C SER A 40 3.11 -2.96 -2.41
N GLY A 41 2.58 -2.28 -3.42
CA GLY A 41 2.05 -2.84 -4.65
C GLY A 41 2.84 -2.64 -5.93
N GLY A 42 3.94 -1.88 -5.88
CA GLY A 42 4.85 -1.72 -7.01
C GLY A 42 4.29 -0.87 -8.16
N CYS A 43 3.31 -0.01 -7.90
CA CYS A 43 2.84 0.95 -8.89
C CYS A 43 3.84 2.11 -9.03
N PRO A 44 4.24 2.49 -10.26
CA PRO A 44 5.22 3.57 -10.47
C PRO A 44 4.71 4.97 -10.12
N ASP A 45 3.43 5.08 -9.74
CA ASP A 45 2.76 6.33 -9.37
C ASP A 45 2.02 6.17 -8.04
N GLY A 46 1.95 7.26 -7.29
CA GLY A 46 1.20 7.40 -6.06
C GLY A 46 1.92 6.81 -4.85
N ALA A 47 1.14 6.38 -3.86
CA ALA A 47 1.69 5.91 -2.59
C ALA A 47 2.61 4.68 -2.72
N ASP A 48 2.41 3.82 -3.72
CA ASP A 48 3.27 2.65 -3.91
C ASP A 48 4.71 3.08 -4.26
N LYS A 49 4.86 4.06 -5.18
CA LYS A 49 6.14 4.71 -5.52
C LYS A 49 6.78 5.33 -4.28
N PHE A 50 6.00 6.08 -3.50
CA PHE A 50 6.51 6.72 -2.30
C PHE A 50 6.95 5.72 -1.24
N ALA A 51 6.30 4.56 -1.12
CA ALA A 51 6.73 3.49 -0.23
C ALA A 51 8.12 2.97 -0.60
N GLU A 52 8.39 2.79 -1.90
CA GLU A 52 9.70 2.35 -2.40
C GLU A 52 10.78 3.41 -2.18
N GLU A 53 10.48 4.68 -2.49
CA GLU A 53 11.41 5.79 -2.24
C GLU A 53 11.74 5.94 -0.75
N LEU A 54 10.72 5.90 0.12
CA LEU A 54 10.91 5.99 1.57
C LEU A 54 11.62 4.76 2.15
N ALA A 55 11.39 3.57 1.60
CA ALA A 55 12.14 2.38 1.98
C ALA A 55 13.64 2.57 1.74
N LEU A 56 13.99 3.08 0.55
CA LEU A 56 15.37 3.35 0.18
C LEU A 56 15.98 4.46 1.05
N GLU A 57 15.31 5.60 1.17
CA GLU A 57 15.78 6.77 1.93
C GLU A 57 16.01 6.46 3.42
N LEU A 58 15.18 5.60 4.01
CA LEU A 58 15.23 5.25 5.43
C LEU A 58 15.94 3.91 5.69
N ASN A 59 16.52 3.29 4.65
CA ASN A 59 17.17 1.97 4.72
C ASN A 59 16.28 0.89 5.36
N LEU A 60 14.99 0.88 5.02
CA LEU A 60 14.00 -0.07 5.48
C LEU A 60 13.85 -1.22 4.50
N LYS A 61 13.57 -2.42 5.01
CA LYS A 61 13.16 -3.54 4.17
C LYS A 61 11.77 -3.28 3.59
N ILE A 62 11.54 -3.67 2.35
CA ILE A 62 10.24 -3.58 1.68
C ILE A 62 9.88 -4.90 0.98
N ILE A 63 8.60 -5.25 1.03
CA ILE A 63 7.99 -6.36 0.30
C ILE A 63 7.05 -5.75 -0.74
N ILE A 64 7.28 -6.06 -2.01
CA ILE A 64 6.41 -5.62 -3.11
C ILE A 64 5.58 -6.79 -3.62
N HIS A 65 4.27 -6.68 -3.49
CA HIS A 65 3.31 -7.61 -4.09
C HIS A 65 2.91 -7.09 -5.47
N TYR A 66 3.44 -7.69 -6.53
CA TYR A 66 3.06 -7.35 -7.90
C TYR A 66 1.80 -8.12 -8.36
N PRO A 67 0.97 -7.55 -9.24
CA PRO A 67 -0.10 -8.29 -9.89
C PRO A 67 0.48 -9.47 -10.70
N ASP A 68 -0.14 -10.63 -10.56
CA ASP A 68 0.23 -11.83 -11.31
C ASP A 68 -0.17 -11.67 -12.79
N LYS A 69 0.81 -11.29 -13.61
CA LYS A 69 0.63 -11.04 -15.05
C LYS A 69 0.24 -12.29 -15.82
N SER A 70 0.56 -13.49 -15.32
CA SER A 70 0.19 -14.76 -15.99
C SER A 70 -1.32 -14.99 -15.99
N LYS A 71 -2.05 -14.36 -15.07
CA LYS A 71 -3.52 -14.45 -14.92
C LYS A 71 -4.27 -13.36 -15.69
N ILE A 72 -3.57 -12.51 -16.44
CA ILE A 72 -4.18 -11.44 -17.23
C ILE A 72 -4.43 -11.97 -18.65
N ASP A 73 -5.66 -12.41 -18.88
CA ASP A 73 -6.18 -12.69 -20.21
C ASP A 73 -6.54 -11.37 -20.90
N LYS A 74 -5.89 -11.09 -22.04
CA LYS A 74 -6.13 -9.87 -22.82
C LYS A 74 -7.54 -9.80 -23.44
N SER A 75 -8.22 -10.93 -23.57
CA SER A 75 -9.60 -11.00 -24.07
C SER A 75 -10.64 -10.72 -22.97
N ASP A 76 -10.32 -10.98 -21.70
CA ASP A 76 -11.16 -10.62 -20.55
C ASP A 76 -10.77 -9.24 -20.01
N ARG A 77 -11.61 -8.23 -20.28
CA ARG A 77 -11.43 -6.86 -19.78
C ARG A 77 -11.31 -6.79 -18.24
N TRP A 78 -11.79 -7.80 -17.51
CA TRP A 78 -11.76 -7.84 -16.06
C TRP A 78 -10.58 -8.62 -15.48
N SER A 79 -9.81 -9.36 -16.28
CA SER A 79 -8.71 -10.20 -15.80
C SER A 79 -7.64 -9.37 -15.06
N SER A 80 -7.31 -8.20 -15.60
CA SER A 80 -6.38 -7.25 -14.98
C SER A 80 -6.89 -6.74 -13.63
N THR A 81 -8.18 -6.40 -13.54
CA THR A 81 -8.80 -5.98 -12.27
C THR A 81 -8.77 -7.10 -11.24
N LYS A 82 -9.09 -8.34 -11.64
CA LYS A 82 -9.02 -9.52 -10.77
C LYS A 82 -7.59 -9.75 -10.24
N ALA A 83 -6.58 -9.65 -11.11
CA ALA A 83 -5.17 -9.78 -10.72
C ALA A 83 -4.76 -8.68 -9.72
N ASN A 84 -5.16 -7.43 -9.95
CA ASN A 84 -4.91 -6.33 -9.02
C ASN A 84 -5.62 -6.54 -7.67
N TYR A 85 -6.86 -7.03 -7.66
CA TYR A 85 -7.59 -7.33 -6.43
C TYR A 85 -6.99 -8.49 -5.65
N ALA A 86 -6.50 -9.52 -6.34
CA ALA A 86 -5.76 -10.61 -5.71
C ALA A 86 -4.48 -10.08 -5.04
N ARG A 87 -3.74 -9.21 -5.74
CA ARG A 87 -2.57 -8.52 -5.18
C ARG A 87 -2.92 -7.64 -3.98
N ASN A 88 -3.99 -6.85 -4.06
CA ASN A 88 -4.45 -6.00 -2.95
C ASN A 88 -4.81 -6.81 -1.71
N LYS A 89 -5.41 -7.99 -1.90
CA LYS A 89 -5.68 -8.94 -0.82
C LYS A 89 -4.38 -9.35 -0.11
N LEU A 90 -3.32 -9.66 -0.86
CA LEU A 90 -2.02 -10.02 -0.28
C LEU A 90 -1.41 -8.86 0.52
N ILE A 91 -1.46 -7.63 0.00
CA ILE A 91 -0.98 -6.45 0.75
C ILE A 91 -1.74 -6.32 2.07
N ALA A 92 -3.07 -6.40 2.03
CA ALA A 92 -3.90 -6.29 3.23
C ALA A 92 -3.60 -7.41 4.24
N ASP A 93 -3.41 -8.64 3.77
CA ASP A 93 -3.10 -9.80 4.61
C ASP A 93 -1.68 -9.75 5.20
N ASP A 94 -0.73 -9.17 4.48
CA ASP A 94 0.67 -9.08 4.90
C ASP A 94 0.96 -7.85 5.79
N SER A 95 0.00 -6.93 5.94
CA SER A 95 0.17 -5.70 6.71
C SER A 95 -0.35 -5.82 8.14
N ASP A 96 0.45 -5.45 9.14
CA ASP A 96 -0.01 -5.27 10.53
C ASP A 96 -0.71 -3.92 10.71
N ILE A 97 -0.20 -2.89 10.04
CA ILE A 97 -0.73 -1.52 9.97
C ILE A 97 -0.93 -1.19 8.50
N LEU A 98 -2.04 -0.56 8.13
CA LEU A 98 -2.28 -0.10 6.76
C LEU A 98 -2.38 1.42 6.72
N ILE A 99 -1.46 2.08 6.02
CA ILE A 99 -1.53 3.48 5.63
C ILE A 99 -2.14 3.53 4.23
N ALA A 100 -3.34 4.11 4.12
CA ALA A 100 -4.07 4.22 2.87
C ALA A 100 -4.27 5.68 2.47
N VAL A 101 -3.62 6.09 1.38
CA VAL A 101 -3.73 7.42 0.79
C VAL A 101 -4.92 7.44 -0.17
N VAL A 102 -6.08 7.85 0.35
CA VAL A 102 -7.34 7.81 -0.37
C VAL A 102 -7.53 9.10 -1.17
N ALA A 103 -7.95 8.98 -2.43
CA ALA A 103 -8.40 10.15 -3.16
C ALA A 103 -9.76 10.64 -2.58
N PRO A 104 -10.10 11.93 -2.70
CA PRO A 104 -11.34 12.48 -2.14
C PRO A 104 -12.61 11.75 -2.60
N ASP A 105 -12.59 11.21 -3.82
CA ASP A 105 -13.71 10.46 -4.39
C ASP A 105 -13.84 9.03 -3.85
N ARG A 106 -12.88 8.56 -3.04
CA ARG A 106 -12.82 7.21 -2.44
C ARG A 106 -13.22 6.11 -3.41
N LYS A 107 -12.65 6.16 -4.61
CA LYS A 107 -12.88 5.18 -5.67
C LYS A 107 -11.57 4.54 -6.11
N GLY A 108 -11.64 3.24 -6.41
CA GLY A 108 -10.56 2.49 -7.06
C GLY A 108 -9.94 1.42 -6.19
N GLY A 109 -8.70 1.05 -6.52
CA GLY A 109 -7.98 -0.07 -5.90
C GLY A 109 -7.70 0.11 -4.41
N THR A 110 -7.48 1.33 -3.93
CA THR A 110 -7.19 1.62 -2.51
C THR A 110 -8.31 1.14 -1.59
N GLU A 111 -9.57 1.42 -1.95
CA GLU A 111 -10.74 0.96 -1.20
C GLU A 111 -10.87 -0.56 -1.16
N ASN A 112 -10.45 -1.23 -2.24
CA ASN A 112 -10.45 -2.68 -2.27
C ASN A 112 -9.45 -3.25 -1.24
N THR A 113 -8.26 -2.67 -1.12
CA THR A 113 -7.29 -3.06 -0.08
C THR A 113 -7.83 -2.80 1.33
N ILE A 114 -8.43 -1.62 1.57
CA ILE A 114 -9.03 -1.27 2.87
C ILE A 114 -10.09 -2.31 3.27
N LYS A 115 -11.01 -2.65 2.35
CA LYS A 115 -12.06 -3.65 2.60
C LYS A 115 -11.51 -5.02 2.96
N TYR A 116 -10.44 -5.47 2.29
CA TYR A 116 -9.79 -6.74 2.66
C TYR A 116 -9.17 -6.66 4.05
N TYR A 117 -8.48 -5.56 4.35
CA TYR A 117 -7.83 -5.35 5.64
C TYR A 117 -8.84 -5.38 6.79
N GLU A 118 -9.97 -4.69 6.64
CA GLU A 118 -11.09 -4.74 7.59
C GLU A 118 -11.70 -6.14 7.70
N LYS A 119 -11.90 -6.83 6.56
CA LYS A 119 -12.44 -8.20 6.52
C LYS A 119 -11.54 -9.20 7.25
N PHE A 120 -10.23 -8.97 7.29
CA PHE A 120 -9.28 -9.77 8.07
C PHE A 120 -9.28 -9.43 9.57
N GLY A 121 -10.17 -8.56 10.04
CA GLY A 121 -10.31 -8.20 11.45
C GLY A 121 -9.19 -7.29 11.95
N LYS A 122 -8.41 -6.69 11.04
CA LYS A 122 -7.28 -5.82 11.38
C LYS A 122 -7.76 -4.41 11.68
N LYS A 123 -7.18 -3.79 12.73
CA LYS A 123 -7.72 -2.56 13.32
C LYS A 123 -6.84 -1.32 13.15
N ARG A 124 -5.60 -1.47 12.66
CA ARG A 124 -4.63 -0.37 12.58
C ARG A 124 -4.60 0.24 11.19
N LEU A 125 -5.72 0.85 10.80
CA LEU A 125 -5.90 1.58 9.56
C LEU A 125 -5.64 3.07 9.78
N VAL A 126 -4.78 3.67 8.96
CA VAL A 126 -4.51 5.11 8.90
C VAL A 126 -4.95 5.62 7.54
N LEU A 127 -5.90 6.55 7.52
CA LEU A 127 -6.37 7.19 6.29
C LEU A 127 -5.67 8.55 6.12
N ILE A 128 -5.21 8.81 4.88
CA ILE A 128 -4.55 10.05 4.43
C ILE A 128 -5.24 10.56 3.16
#